data_AF-X6LNF9-F1
#
_entry.id   AF-X6LNF9-F1
#
_cell.length_a   1.000
_cell.length_b   1.000
_cell.length_c   1.000
_cell.angle_alpha   90.00
_cell.angle_beta   90.00
_cell.angle_gamma   90.00
#
_symmetry.space_group_name_H-M   'P 1'
#
loop_
_entity.id
_entity.type
_entity.pdbx_description
1 polymer ?
#
loop_
_entity_poly.entity_id
_entity_poly.type
_entity_poly.pdbx_seq_one_letter_code
_entity_poly.pdbx_strand_id
1 'polypeptide(L)'
;KAQDLVPGARKEKDTICLQILEELVQNQWNTQKFTLESDDSVLLNRVLESIYSNTSNMRCNDPNETIEEISRLKVQLFQCINSMLSIMGTLKISEMQDNQEFDAIVAQAAKLLGYFGQTNKSYQYSLHIWFLKQFYVAKGMSFTRSLISEEHLYQKFPIFAECAFYNLKYPQQNFSSIDPFIGIYQAKYTNFSQKIRQGIQSGSVDNIGYMGDKKDFVPLLAATLSLANLSALYLSQNFESYRNLYMYIYTYIFFP
;
A
#
# COMPACT_ATOMS: atom_id res chain seq x y z
N LYS A 1 -11.14 20.36 -22.39
CA LYS A 1 -10.09 21.20 -23.00
C LYS A 1 -8.76 20.55 -22.68
N ALA A 2 -8.08 19.99 -23.68
CA ALA A 2 -6.77 19.38 -23.51
C ALA A 2 -5.78 20.47 -23.11
N GLN A 3 -5.08 20.30 -21.99
CA GLN A 3 -3.91 21.11 -21.67
C GLN A 3 -2.83 20.75 -22.68
N ASP A 4 -2.53 21.69 -23.58
CA ASP A 4 -1.36 21.58 -24.46
C ASP A 4 -0.11 21.50 -23.58
N LEU A 5 0.54 20.34 -23.60
CA LEU A 5 1.83 20.13 -22.96
C LEU A 5 2.85 21.12 -23.52
N VAL A 6 3.60 21.77 -22.61
CA VAL A 6 4.69 22.69 -22.93
C VAL A 6 5.66 22.04 -23.92
N PRO A 7 6.17 22.75 -24.96
CA PRO A 7 6.99 22.15 -26.02
C PRO A 7 8.18 21.30 -25.56
N GLY A 8 8.78 21.64 -24.40
CA GLY A 8 9.87 20.85 -23.78
C GLY A 8 9.42 19.47 -23.30
N ALA A 9 8.26 19.36 -22.67
CA ALA A 9 7.70 18.09 -22.18
C ALA A 9 7.30 17.16 -23.32
N ARG A 10 6.90 17.71 -24.48
CA ARG A 10 6.59 16.93 -25.68
C ARG A 10 7.87 16.29 -26.25
N LYS A 11 8.96 17.06 -26.34
CA LYS A 11 10.25 16.60 -26.87
C LYS A 11 10.91 15.51 -26.00
N GLU A 12 10.79 15.62 -24.68
CA GLU A 12 11.29 14.61 -23.73
C GLU A 12 10.51 13.30 -23.85
N LYS A 13 9.17 13.37 -23.93
CA LYS A 13 8.30 12.22 -24.15
C LYS A 13 8.61 11.48 -25.46
N ASP A 14 8.82 12.22 -26.55
CA ASP A 14 9.16 11.65 -27.86
C ASP A 14 10.53 10.95 -27.83
N THR A 15 11.49 11.48 -27.07
CA THR A 15 12.82 10.88 -26.89
C THR A 15 12.75 9.56 -26.12
N ILE A 16 11.98 9.52 -25.03
CA ILE A 16 11.75 8.30 -24.23
C ILE A 16 11.08 7.22 -25.09
N CYS A 17 10.05 7.58 -25.86
CA CYS A 17 9.41 6.64 -26.78
C CYS A 17 10.38 6.06 -27.81
N LEU A 18 11.27 6.88 -28.39
CA LEU A 18 12.26 6.40 -29.36
C LEU A 18 13.28 5.44 -28.74
N GLN A 19 13.77 5.72 -27.53
CA GLN A 19 14.68 4.83 -26.82
C GLN A 19 14.04 3.47 -26.52
N ILE A 20 12.78 3.46 -26.10
CA ILE A 20 12.04 2.23 -25.82
C ILE A 20 11.83 1.41 -27.10
N LEU A 21 11.51 2.06 -28.23
CA LEU A 21 11.38 1.38 -29.52
C LEU A 21 12.71 0.82 -30.02
N GLU A 22 13.80 1.54 -29.77
CA GLU A 22 15.14 1.08 -30.10
C GLU A 22 15.51 -0.18 -29.29
N GLU A 23 15.23 -0.22 -27.98
CA GLU A 23 15.43 -1.41 -27.14
C GLU A 23 14.61 -2.61 -27.64
N LEU A 24 13.35 -2.41 -28.04
CA LEU A 24 12.51 -3.48 -28.59
C LEU A 24 13.10 -4.10 -29.86
N VAL A 25 13.60 -3.25 -30.77
CA VAL A 25 14.17 -3.69 -32.05
C VAL A 25 15.53 -4.35 -31.84
N GLN A 26 16.40 -3.77 -31.01
CA GLN A 26 17.73 -4.32 -30.74
C GLN A 26 17.66 -5.71 -30.11
N ASN A 27 16.68 -5.96 -29.23
CA ASN A 27 16.51 -7.25 -28.58
C ASN A 27 15.62 -8.24 -29.36
N GLN A 28 15.13 -7.89 -30.56
CA GLN A 28 14.25 -8.71 -31.40
C GLN A 28 12.93 -9.15 -30.71
N TRP A 29 12.51 -8.40 -29.69
CA TRP A 29 11.35 -8.73 -28.85
C TRP A 29 10.01 -8.63 -29.59
N ASN A 30 9.99 -7.99 -30.77
CA ASN A 30 8.86 -7.87 -31.69
C ASN A 30 8.63 -9.11 -32.60
N THR A 31 9.48 -10.14 -32.48
CA THR A 31 9.39 -11.35 -33.33
C THR A 31 9.47 -12.65 -32.53
N GLN A 32 10.00 -12.58 -31.31
CA GLN A 32 10.21 -13.73 -30.45
C GLN A 32 9.04 -13.94 -29.49
N LYS A 33 8.60 -15.19 -29.33
CA LYS A 33 7.61 -15.56 -28.32
C LYS A 33 8.29 -15.87 -26.99
N PHE A 34 7.87 -15.19 -25.92
CA PHE A 34 8.37 -15.41 -24.57
C PHE A 34 7.38 -16.22 -23.74
N THR A 35 7.92 -17.06 -22.86
CA THR A 35 7.16 -17.64 -21.76
C THR A 35 6.99 -16.59 -20.66
N LEU A 36 5.84 -16.55 -19.98
CA LEU A 36 5.57 -15.56 -18.92
C LEU A 36 6.50 -15.63 -17.71
N GLU A 37 7.27 -16.71 -17.58
CA GLU A 37 8.22 -16.92 -16.49
C GLU A 37 9.63 -16.44 -16.84
N SER A 38 9.89 -16.02 -18.08
CA SER A 38 11.22 -15.58 -18.48
C SER A 38 11.52 -14.15 -18.03
N ASP A 39 12.78 -13.86 -17.74
CA ASP A 39 13.24 -12.50 -17.43
C ASP A 39 12.91 -11.53 -18.58
N ASP A 40 13.02 -11.98 -19.83
CA ASP A 40 12.65 -11.21 -21.02
C ASP A 40 11.18 -10.80 -21.02
N SER A 41 10.27 -11.67 -20.54
CA SER A 41 8.84 -11.34 -20.46
C SER A 41 8.56 -10.22 -19.45
N VAL A 42 9.36 -10.15 -18.37
CA VAL A 42 9.26 -9.10 -17.36
C VAL A 42 9.75 -7.77 -17.94
N LEU A 43 10.87 -7.78 -18.66
CA LEU A 43 11.42 -6.60 -19.33
C LEU A 43 10.47 -6.09 -20.42
N LEU A 44 9.97 -6.99 -21.28
CA LEU A 44 8.99 -6.67 -22.30
C LEU A 44 7.72 -6.06 -21.68
N ASN A 45 7.21 -6.64 -20.60
CA ASN A 45 6.05 -6.07 -19.90
C ASN A 45 6.32 -4.64 -19.38
N ARG A 46 7.51 -4.34 -18.85
CA ARG A 46 7.85 -2.98 -18.40
C ARG A 46 7.93 -1.99 -19.56
N VAL A 47 8.55 -2.42 -20.66
CA VAL A 47 8.64 -1.64 -21.89
C VAL A 47 7.23 -1.31 -22.42
N LEU A 48 6.36 -2.31 -22.50
CA LEU A 48 4.98 -2.14 -22.95
C LEU A 48 4.18 -1.23 -22.00
N GLU A 49 4.32 -1.38 -20.67
CA GLU A 49 3.73 -0.46 -19.69
C GLU A 49 4.16 1.01 -19.95
N SER A 50 5.43 1.24 -20.26
CA SER A 50 5.94 2.58 -20.62
C SER A 50 5.36 3.08 -21.96
N ILE A 51 5.22 2.23 -22.98
CA ILE A 51 4.60 2.60 -24.26
C ILE A 51 3.15 3.00 -24.05
N TYR A 52 2.36 2.17 -23.35
CA TYR A 52 0.94 2.42 -23.10
C TYR A 52 0.68 3.63 -22.20
N SER A 53 1.59 3.92 -21.28
CA SER A 53 1.51 5.14 -20.47
C SER A 53 1.68 6.40 -21.32
N ASN A 54 2.42 6.30 -22.43
CA ASN A 54 2.74 7.43 -23.29
C ASN A 54 1.89 7.51 -24.56
N THR A 55 1.31 6.41 -25.03
CA THR A 55 0.57 6.32 -26.30
C THR A 55 -0.76 5.59 -26.10
N SER A 56 -1.84 6.18 -26.62
CA SER A 56 -3.20 5.68 -26.35
C SER A 56 -3.66 4.54 -27.26
N ASN A 57 -2.95 4.23 -28.36
CA ASN A 57 -3.48 3.37 -29.44
C ASN A 57 -2.45 2.44 -30.11
N MET A 58 -1.26 2.25 -29.54
CA MET A 58 -0.25 1.39 -30.17
C MET A 58 -0.51 -0.08 -29.84
N ARG A 59 -1.14 -0.84 -30.74
CA ARG A 59 -1.16 -2.31 -30.65
C ARG A 59 0.10 -2.86 -31.28
N CYS A 60 0.86 -3.63 -30.51
CA CYS A 60 1.96 -4.41 -31.06
C CYS A 60 1.36 -5.73 -31.54
N ASN A 61 1.29 -5.98 -32.86
CA ASN A 61 0.88 -7.30 -33.35
C ASN A 61 1.99 -8.31 -33.06
N ASP A 62 2.04 -8.80 -31.82
CA ASP A 62 3.15 -9.59 -31.28
C ASP A 62 2.74 -11.04 -30.97
N PRO A 63 3.67 -12.00 -31.00
CA PRO A 63 3.44 -13.38 -30.55
C PRO A 63 3.23 -13.48 -29.01
N ASN A 64 3.25 -12.33 -28.32
CA ASN A 64 3.21 -12.14 -26.87
C ASN A 64 1.90 -11.47 -26.39
N GLU A 65 0.78 -11.74 -27.06
CA GLU A 65 -0.55 -11.15 -26.79
C GLU A 65 -0.92 -11.10 -25.30
N THR A 66 -0.65 -12.17 -24.54
CA THR A 66 -0.94 -12.19 -23.10
C THR A 66 -0.12 -11.16 -22.31
N ILE A 67 1.16 -10.97 -22.64
CA ILE A 67 2.02 -9.97 -22.00
C ILE A 67 1.48 -8.58 -22.32
N GLU A 68 1.13 -8.36 -23.58
CA GLU A 68 0.53 -7.11 -24.07
C GLU A 68 -0.76 -6.75 -23.32
N GLU A 69 -1.68 -7.72 -23.19
CA GLU A 69 -2.92 -7.55 -22.46
C GLU A 69 -2.67 -7.21 -20.99
N ILE A 70 -1.75 -7.91 -20.31
CA ILE A 70 -1.39 -7.65 -18.92
C ILE A 70 -0.83 -6.23 -18.77
N SER A 71 0.12 -5.83 -19.62
CA SER A 71 0.73 -4.49 -19.57
C SER A 71 -0.31 -3.39 -19.75
N ARG A 72 -1.20 -3.55 -20.75
CA ARG A 72 -2.29 -2.59 -21.01
C ARG A 72 -3.24 -2.47 -19.82
N LEU A 73 -3.67 -3.59 -19.25
CA LEU A 73 -4.57 -3.60 -18.09
C LEU A 73 -3.94 -2.90 -16.88
N LYS A 74 -2.65 -3.15 -16.62
CA LYS A 74 -1.92 -2.48 -15.54
C LYS A 74 -1.88 -0.97 -15.73
N VAL A 75 -1.58 -0.48 -16.93
CA VAL A 75 -1.58 0.97 -17.20
C VAL A 75 -2.96 1.58 -16.97
N GLN A 76 -4.02 0.95 -17.47
CA GLN A 76 -5.39 1.42 -17.27
C GLN A 76 -5.79 1.40 -15.79
N LEU A 77 -5.42 0.36 -15.05
CA LEU A 77 -5.65 0.29 -13.61
C LEU A 77 -4.83 1.34 -12.85
N PHE A 78 -3.59 1.58 -13.25
CA PHE A 78 -2.75 2.62 -12.66
C PHE A 78 -3.34 4.02 -12.85
N GLN A 79 -3.95 4.28 -14.01
CA GLN A 79 -4.72 5.51 -14.25
C GLN A 79 -5.92 5.60 -13.31
N CYS A 80 -6.69 4.52 -13.15
CA CYS A 80 -7.78 4.49 -12.17
C CYS A 80 -7.27 4.78 -10.75
N ILE A 81 -6.15 4.16 -10.33
CA ILE A 81 -5.53 4.40 -9.03
C ILE A 81 -5.17 5.88 -8.85
N ASN A 82 -4.48 6.48 -9.82
CA ASN A 82 -4.09 7.89 -9.73
C ASN A 82 -5.32 8.82 -9.65
N SER A 83 -6.36 8.54 -10.42
CA SER A 83 -7.62 9.31 -10.34
C SER A 83 -8.29 9.14 -8.99
N MET A 84 -8.36 7.93 -8.44
CA MET A 84 -8.84 7.71 -7.07
C MET A 84 -7.99 8.53 -6.09
N LEU A 85 -6.67 8.37 -6.09
CA LEU A 85 -5.76 9.09 -5.20
C LEU A 85 -5.90 10.62 -5.28
N SER A 86 -6.17 11.15 -6.47
CA SER A 86 -6.44 12.58 -6.67
C SER A 86 -7.72 13.02 -5.95
N ILE A 87 -8.81 12.27 -6.09
CA ILE A 87 -10.07 12.52 -5.36
C ILE A 87 -9.87 12.37 -3.85
N MET A 88 -9.10 11.38 -3.42
CA MET A 88 -8.78 11.17 -2.01
C MET A 88 -7.85 12.26 -1.43
N GLY A 89 -7.26 13.11 -2.28
CA GLY A 89 -6.56 14.32 -1.85
C GLY A 89 -7.49 15.42 -1.36
N THR A 90 -8.76 15.38 -1.75
CA THR A 90 -9.78 16.39 -1.40
C THR A 90 -10.86 15.84 -0.47
N LEU A 91 -11.21 14.56 -0.61
CA LEU A 91 -12.28 13.91 0.16
C LEU A 91 -11.75 12.93 1.21
N LYS A 92 -12.44 12.87 2.35
CA LYS A 92 -12.26 11.80 3.35
C LYS A 92 -12.96 10.53 2.90
N ILE A 93 -12.52 9.37 3.40
CA ILE A 93 -13.11 8.05 3.05
C ILE A 93 -14.63 8.03 3.27
N SER A 94 -15.11 8.61 4.38
CA SER A 94 -16.54 8.70 4.69
C SER A 94 -17.36 9.50 3.67
N GLU A 95 -16.72 10.38 2.90
CA GLU A 95 -17.37 11.24 1.90
C GLU A 95 -17.36 10.60 0.50
N MET A 96 -16.68 9.46 0.33
CA MET A 96 -16.53 8.79 -0.97
C MET A 96 -17.75 7.98 -1.38
N GLN A 97 -18.55 7.51 -0.41
CA GLN A 97 -19.71 6.66 -0.67
C GLN A 97 -20.74 7.32 -1.61
N ASP A 98 -20.88 8.64 -1.53
CA ASP A 98 -21.84 9.42 -2.33
C ASP A 98 -21.17 10.14 -3.51
N ASN A 99 -19.87 9.91 -3.74
CA ASN A 99 -19.14 10.58 -4.79
C ASN A 99 -19.24 9.83 -6.12
N GLN A 100 -20.05 10.37 -7.04
CA GLN A 100 -20.30 9.76 -8.36
C GLN A 100 -19.03 9.63 -9.23
N GLU A 101 -18.08 10.54 -9.10
CA GLU A 101 -16.82 10.50 -9.86
C GLU A 101 -15.95 9.33 -9.38
N PHE A 102 -15.79 9.20 -8.07
CA PHE A 102 -15.10 8.09 -7.42
C PHE A 102 -15.74 6.75 -7.80
N ASP A 103 -17.07 6.66 -7.70
CA ASP A 103 -17.84 5.49 -8.11
C ASP A 103 -17.58 5.08 -9.57
N ALA A 104 -17.56 6.06 -10.49
CA ALA A 104 -17.30 5.79 -11.90
C ALA A 104 -15.89 5.22 -12.12
N ILE A 105 -14.89 5.75 -11.41
CA ILE A 105 -13.51 5.27 -11.48
C ILE A 105 -13.39 3.88 -10.85
N VAL A 106 -14.06 3.62 -9.73
CA VAL A 106 -14.10 2.28 -9.10
C VAL A 106 -14.80 1.29 -10.00
N ALA A 107 -15.91 1.67 -10.65
CA ALA A 107 -16.60 0.81 -11.62
C ALA A 107 -15.68 0.44 -12.80
N GLN A 108 -14.91 1.40 -13.30
CA GLN A 108 -13.91 1.15 -14.35
C GLN A 108 -12.83 0.19 -13.86
N ALA A 109 -12.26 0.43 -12.67
CA ALA A 109 -11.26 -0.45 -12.08
C ALA A 109 -11.83 -1.87 -11.88
N ALA A 110 -13.05 -1.99 -11.38
CA ALA A 110 -13.72 -3.27 -11.16
C ALA A 110 -13.86 -4.08 -12.45
N LYS A 111 -14.25 -3.41 -13.55
CA LYS A 111 -14.33 -4.03 -14.88
C LYS A 111 -12.96 -4.54 -15.35
N LEU A 112 -11.90 -3.76 -15.16
CA LEU A 112 -10.53 -4.13 -15.54
C LEU A 112 -10.00 -5.30 -14.68
N LEU A 113 -10.27 -5.29 -13.37
CA LEU A 113 -9.92 -6.36 -12.44
C LEU A 113 -10.69 -7.67 -12.73
N GLY A 114 -11.85 -7.58 -13.36
CA GLY A 114 -12.64 -8.74 -13.80
C GLY A 114 -12.22 -9.35 -15.13
N TYR A 115 -11.28 -8.73 -15.87
CA TYR A 115 -10.97 -9.09 -17.27
C TYR A 115 -10.65 -10.57 -17.47
N PHE A 116 -9.80 -11.14 -16.60
CA PHE A 116 -9.37 -12.55 -16.70
C PHE A 116 -10.31 -13.54 -15.98
N GLY A 117 -11.42 -13.10 -15.40
CA GLY A 117 -12.22 -13.95 -14.50
C GLY A 117 -12.81 -15.21 -15.14
N GLN A 118 -13.04 -15.16 -16.46
CA GLN A 118 -13.54 -16.32 -17.22
C GLN A 118 -12.44 -17.13 -17.91
N THR A 119 -11.28 -16.53 -18.15
CA THR A 119 -10.21 -17.13 -18.98
C THR A 119 -9.05 -17.66 -18.16
N ASN A 120 -8.62 -16.93 -17.13
CA ASN A 120 -7.47 -17.32 -16.30
C ASN A 120 -7.55 -16.71 -14.89
N LYS A 121 -8.05 -17.50 -13.94
CA LYS A 121 -8.19 -17.08 -12.53
C LYS A 121 -6.85 -16.75 -11.85
N SER A 122 -5.76 -17.40 -12.25
CA SER A 122 -4.43 -17.10 -11.69
C SER A 122 -3.93 -15.72 -12.11
N TYR A 123 -4.19 -15.31 -13.36
CA TYR A 123 -3.88 -13.97 -13.83
C TYR A 123 -4.76 -12.92 -13.16
N GLN A 124 -6.06 -13.22 -13.03
CA GLN A 124 -6.98 -12.36 -12.30
C GLN A 124 -6.50 -12.09 -10.87
N TYR A 125 -6.18 -13.16 -10.13
CA TYR A 125 -5.67 -13.06 -8.77
C TYR A 125 -4.36 -12.27 -8.70
N SER A 126 -3.42 -12.53 -9.61
CA SER A 126 -2.14 -11.81 -9.67
C SER A 126 -2.34 -10.31 -9.96
N LEU A 127 -3.31 -9.96 -10.81
CA LEU A 127 -3.68 -8.59 -11.12
C LEU A 127 -4.30 -7.88 -9.90
N HIS A 128 -5.14 -8.57 -9.13
CA HIS A 128 -5.69 -8.05 -7.87
C HIS A 128 -4.59 -7.74 -6.85
N ILE A 129 -3.64 -8.66 -6.66
CA ILE A 129 -2.48 -8.44 -5.78
C ILE A 129 -1.63 -7.27 -6.27
N TRP A 130 -1.37 -7.17 -7.58
CA TRP A 130 -0.64 -6.04 -8.14
C TRP A 130 -1.35 -4.71 -7.89
N PHE A 131 -2.66 -4.64 -8.10
CA PHE A 131 -3.47 -3.44 -7.84
C PHE A 131 -3.40 -3.00 -6.37
N LEU A 132 -3.51 -3.95 -5.44
CA LEU A 132 -3.36 -3.70 -4.00
C LEU A 132 -1.96 -3.19 -3.62
N LYS A 133 -0.91 -3.75 -4.26
CA LYS A 133 0.46 -3.28 -4.05
C LYS A 133 0.64 -1.82 -4.47
N GLN A 134 -0.03 -1.36 -5.54
CA GLN A 134 0.06 0.04 -5.96
C GLN A 134 -0.53 0.99 -4.92
N PHE A 135 -1.69 0.66 -4.34
CA PHE A 135 -2.25 1.43 -3.22
C PHE A 135 -1.36 1.41 -1.98
N TYR A 136 -0.79 0.25 -1.65
CA TYR A 136 0.13 0.11 -0.54
C TYR A 136 1.36 1.01 -0.70
N VAL A 137 1.96 1.04 -1.89
CA VAL A 137 3.12 1.90 -2.19
C VAL A 137 2.73 3.38 -2.09
N ALA A 138 1.54 3.75 -2.58
CA ALA A 138 1.12 5.15 -2.63
C ALA A 138 0.72 5.74 -1.26
N LYS A 139 0.07 4.95 -0.40
CA LYS A 139 -0.57 5.46 0.84
C LYS A 139 -0.34 4.60 2.08
N GLY A 140 0.36 3.48 1.95
CA GLY A 140 0.63 2.55 3.03
C GLY A 140 -0.52 1.58 3.31
N MET A 141 -0.20 0.55 4.10
CA MET A 141 -1.11 -0.57 4.38
C MET A 141 -2.35 -0.16 5.18
N SER A 142 -2.22 0.71 6.19
CA SER A 142 -3.36 1.15 7.00
C SER A 142 -4.43 1.79 6.13
N PHE A 143 -4.01 2.67 5.22
CA PHE A 143 -4.90 3.34 4.29
C PHE A 143 -5.51 2.36 3.28
N THR A 144 -4.68 1.51 2.67
CA THR A 144 -5.15 0.51 1.70
C THR A 144 -6.20 -0.40 2.33
N ARG A 145 -5.98 -0.81 3.58
CA ARG A 145 -6.95 -1.62 4.33
C ARG A 145 -8.24 -0.84 4.58
N SER A 146 -8.17 0.38 5.09
CA SER A 146 -9.37 1.20 5.35
C SER A 146 -10.22 1.34 4.09
N LEU A 147 -9.60 1.71 2.97
CA LEU A 147 -10.30 1.86 1.70
C LEU A 147 -10.97 0.56 1.24
N ILE A 148 -10.22 -0.54 1.15
CA ILE A 148 -10.73 -1.82 0.61
C ILE A 148 -11.76 -2.48 1.53
N SER A 149 -11.74 -2.16 2.82
CA SER A 149 -12.68 -2.71 3.80
C SER A 149 -14.04 -2.00 3.81
N GLU A 150 -14.19 -0.90 3.07
CA GLU A 150 -15.42 -0.12 3.05
C GLU A 150 -16.60 -0.93 2.50
N GLU A 151 -17.55 -1.20 3.39
CA GLU A 151 -18.99 -1.05 3.15
C GLU A 151 -19.49 -1.21 1.70
N HIS A 152 -19.69 -0.02 1.15
CA HIS A 152 -20.29 0.26 -0.13
C HIS A 152 -19.50 -0.33 -1.31
N LEU A 153 -18.17 -0.51 -1.20
CA LEU A 153 -17.37 -1.00 -2.32
C LEU A 153 -17.76 -2.42 -2.71
N TYR A 154 -17.92 -3.32 -1.75
CA TYR A 154 -18.27 -4.71 -2.07
C TYR A 154 -19.76 -4.91 -2.35
N GLN A 155 -20.63 -4.08 -1.78
CA GLN A 155 -22.06 -4.11 -2.11
C GLN A 155 -22.30 -3.69 -3.57
N LYS A 156 -21.54 -2.70 -4.05
CA LYS A 156 -21.70 -2.14 -5.40
C LYS A 156 -20.84 -2.85 -6.45
N PHE A 157 -19.67 -3.35 -6.05
CA PHE A 157 -18.68 -3.94 -6.95
C PHE A 157 -18.21 -5.31 -6.40
N PRO A 158 -18.88 -6.41 -6.79
CA PRO A 158 -18.62 -7.75 -6.23
C PRO A 158 -17.18 -8.26 -6.37
N ILE A 159 -16.40 -7.74 -7.33
CA ILE A 159 -14.98 -8.09 -7.52
C ILE A 159 -14.14 -7.85 -6.25
N PHE A 160 -14.52 -6.87 -5.41
CA PHE A 160 -13.84 -6.56 -4.15
C PHE A 160 -14.25 -7.48 -2.99
N ALA A 161 -15.23 -8.36 -3.19
CA ALA A 161 -15.56 -9.43 -2.25
C ALA A 161 -14.69 -10.69 -2.46
N GLU A 162 -13.87 -10.73 -3.52
CA GLU A 162 -13.04 -11.89 -3.85
C GLU A 162 -11.79 -12.04 -2.96
N CYS A 163 -11.20 -13.23 -2.95
CA CYS A 163 -10.21 -13.68 -1.96
C CYS A 163 -9.01 -12.75 -1.73
N ALA A 164 -8.50 -12.08 -2.78
CA ALA A 164 -7.36 -11.17 -2.64
C ALA A 164 -7.69 -9.94 -1.76
N PHE A 165 -8.91 -9.42 -1.90
CA PHE A 165 -9.40 -8.26 -1.15
C PHE A 165 -9.96 -8.68 0.21
N TYR A 166 -10.60 -9.84 0.29
CA TYR A 166 -11.13 -10.40 1.54
C TYR A 166 -10.04 -10.58 2.60
N ASN A 167 -8.85 -11.08 2.21
CA ASN A 167 -7.71 -11.26 3.11
C ASN A 167 -7.18 -9.94 3.71
N LEU A 168 -7.42 -8.79 3.04
CA LEU A 168 -7.07 -7.48 3.58
C LEU A 168 -8.11 -6.98 4.60
N LYS A 169 -9.39 -7.28 4.37
CA LYS A 169 -10.52 -6.89 5.23
C LYS A 169 -10.48 -7.63 6.57
N TYR A 170 -10.22 -8.93 6.53
CA TYR A 170 -10.11 -9.79 7.71
C TYR A 170 -8.71 -10.38 7.78
N PRO A 171 -7.71 -9.62 8.28
CA PRO A 171 -6.39 -10.20 8.49
C PRO A 171 -6.54 -11.43 9.38
N GLN A 172 -5.95 -12.55 8.96
CA GLN A 172 -5.71 -13.65 9.90
C GLN A 172 -5.05 -13.05 11.15
N GLN A 173 -5.47 -13.51 12.33
CA GLN A 173 -5.29 -12.91 13.67
C GLN A 173 -3.84 -12.54 14.08
N ASN A 174 -2.85 -12.71 13.19
CA ASN A 174 -1.43 -12.49 13.42
C ASN A 174 -0.80 -11.33 12.64
N PHE A 175 -1.55 -10.52 11.88
CA PHE A 175 -1.05 -9.19 11.52
C PHE A 175 -1.19 -8.28 12.73
N SER A 176 -0.29 -8.45 13.70
CA SER A 176 -0.05 -7.41 14.71
C SER A 176 0.04 -6.08 13.98
N SER A 177 -0.50 -5.02 14.58
CA SER A 177 -0.30 -3.64 14.11
C SER A 177 1.09 -3.49 13.53
N ILE A 178 1.20 -2.80 12.40
CA ILE A 178 2.45 -2.47 11.70
C ILE A 178 3.25 -1.55 12.62
N ASP A 179 3.76 -2.14 13.68
CA ASP A 179 4.51 -1.51 14.71
C ASP A 179 5.95 -1.62 14.21
N PRO A 180 6.49 -0.54 13.63
CA PRO A 180 7.80 -0.57 12.98
C PRO A 180 8.89 -0.96 13.98
N PHE A 181 8.63 -0.82 15.28
CA PHE A 181 9.57 -1.16 16.34
C PHE A 181 9.65 -2.66 16.63
N ILE A 182 8.63 -3.45 16.26
CA ILE A 182 8.73 -4.93 16.31
C ILE A 182 9.82 -5.43 15.37
N GLY A 183 9.97 -4.85 14.17
CA GLY A 183 11.04 -5.26 13.25
C GLY A 183 12.44 -4.96 13.77
N ILE A 184 12.60 -3.87 14.52
CA ILE A 184 13.90 -3.38 15.01
C ILE A 184 14.30 -4.05 16.33
N TYR A 185 13.36 -4.11 17.28
CA TYR A 185 13.63 -4.52 18.66
C TYR A 185 12.96 -5.85 19.03
N GLN A 186 12.09 -6.38 18.15
CA GLN A 186 11.49 -7.70 18.25
C GLN A 186 10.80 -7.95 19.60
N ALA A 187 10.96 -9.16 20.14
CA ALA A 187 10.33 -9.59 21.39
C ALA A 187 10.66 -8.68 22.59
N LYS A 188 11.83 -8.03 22.61
CA LYS A 188 12.20 -7.09 23.68
C LYS A 188 11.22 -5.92 23.72
N TYR A 189 10.89 -5.37 22.56
CA TYR A 189 9.93 -4.29 22.43
C TYR A 189 8.51 -4.75 22.71
N THR A 190 8.08 -5.88 22.16
CA THR A 190 6.70 -6.37 22.39
C THR A 190 6.45 -6.59 23.88
N ASN A 191 7.38 -7.24 24.58
CA ASN A 191 7.28 -7.49 26.02
C ASN A 191 7.32 -6.20 26.84
N PHE A 192 8.24 -5.28 26.49
CA PHE A 192 8.35 -3.99 27.17
C PHE A 192 7.10 -3.13 26.98
N SER A 193 6.64 -2.98 25.74
CA SER A 193 5.46 -2.22 25.35
C SER A 193 4.19 -2.76 26.03
N GLN A 194 4.05 -4.08 26.12
CA GLN A 194 2.92 -4.70 26.83
C GLN A 194 2.94 -4.40 28.33
N LYS A 195 4.10 -4.54 28.99
CA LYS A 195 4.23 -4.22 30.42
C LYS A 195 3.93 -2.76 30.74
N ILE A 196 4.42 -1.84 29.91
CA ILE A 196 4.12 -0.41 30.03
C ILE A 196 2.62 -0.17 29.90
N ARG A 197 1.97 -0.74 28.87
CA ARG A 197 0.51 -0.59 28.67
C ARG A 197 -0.28 -1.15 29.85
N GLN A 198 0.10 -2.32 30.37
CA GLN A 198 -0.53 -2.93 31.55
C GLN A 198 -0.34 -2.08 32.80
N GLY A 199 0.85 -1.53 33.02
CA GLY A 199 1.12 -0.62 34.14
C GLY A 199 0.29 0.67 34.06
N ILE A 200 0.17 1.25 32.87
CA ILE A 200 -0.69 2.43 32.63
C ILE A 200 -2.17 2.11 32.88
N GLN A 201 -2.66 0.96 32.40
CA GLN A 201 -4.05 0.53 32.57
C GLN A 201 -4.40 0.21 34.03
N SER A 202 -3.49 -0.46 34.75
CA SER A 202 -3.67 -0.82 36.16
C SER A 202 -3.36 0.33 37.14
N GLY A 203 -2.80 1.42 36.63
CA GLY A 203 -2.45 2.60 37.39
C GLY A 203 -1.18 2.48 38.25
N SER A 204 -0.47 1.36 38.18
CA SER A 204 0.80 1.11 38.88
C SER A 204 1.92 0.86 37.88
N VAL A 205 2.84 1.81 37.80
CA VAL A 205 3.98 1.80 36.86
C VAL A 205 5.27 1.33 37.55
N ASP A 206 5.24 1.19 38.88
CA ASP A 206 6.42 0.93 39.72
C ASP A 206 7.05 -0.45 39.47
N ASN A 207 6.34 -1.34 38.77
CA ASN A 207 6.74 -2.72 38.51
C ASN A 207 6.97 -3.06 37.03
N ILE A 208 7.37 -2.09 36.18
CA ILE A 208 7.76 -2.40 34.78
C ILE A 208 8.87 -3.47 34.75
N GLY A 209 9.73 -3.51 35.78
CA GLY A 209 10.64 -4.63 36.03
C GLY A 209 11.45 -5.00 34.78
N TYR A 210 12.01 -3.99 34.12
CA TYR A 210 12.80 -4.21 32.92
C TYR A 210 14.13 -4.84 33.30
N MET A 211 14.24 -6.14 33.10
CA MET A 211 15.44 -6.95 33.36
C MET A 211 16.36 -7.04 32.14
N GLY A 212 16.14 -6.22 31.10
CA GLY A 212 16.96 -6.20 29.90
C GLY A 212 18.17 -5.26 30.03
N ASP A 213 18.89 -5.06 28.94
CA ASP A 213 20.07 -4.20 28.90
C ASP A 213 19.68 -2.73 29.13
N LYS A 214 20.27 -2.05 30.12
CA LYS A 214 19.98 -0.64 30.44
C LYS A 214 20.09 0.27 29.21
N LYS A 215 20.98 -0.03 28.26
CA LYS A 215 21.13 0.77 27.04
C LYS A 215 19.91 0.70 26.10
N ASP A 216 19.15 -0.39 26.18
CA ASP A 216 17.96 -0.62 25.37
C ASP A 216 16.73 0.04 26.02
N PHE A 217 16.79 0.40 27.32
CA PHE A 217 15.64 0.95 28.05
C PHE A 217 15.09 2.24 27.43
N VAL A 218 15.97 3.23 27.18
CA VAL A 218 15.56 4.52 26.62
C VAL A 218 14.99 4.38 25.20
N PRO A 219 15.63 3.67 24.26
CA PRO A 219 15.06 3.40 22.94
C PRO A 219 13.73 2.66 22.96
N LEU A 220 13.59 1.63 23.81
CA LEU A 220 12.36 0.85 23.92
C LEU A 220 11.21 1.67 24.51
N LEU A 221 11.51 2.50 25.50
CA LEU A 221 10.58 3.44 26.10
C LEU A 221 10.12 4.49 25.09
N ALA A 222 11.05 5.13 24.39
CA ALA A 222 10.73 6.10 23.35
C ALA A 222 9.81 5.47 22.29
N ALA A 223 10.19 4.32 21.74
CA ALA A 223 9.40 3.57 20.77
C ALA A 223 7.98 3.22 21.28
N THR A 224 7.86 2.82 22.55
CA THR A 224 6.58 2.45 23.17
C THR A 224 5.68 3.67 23.32
N LEU A 225 6.23 4.79 23.77
CA LEU A 225 5.49 6.03 23.98
C LEU A 225 5.15 6.74 22.66
N SER A 226 5.95 6.57 21.60
CA SER A 226 5.66 7.12 20.26
C SER A 226 4.40 6.54 19.63
N LEU A 227 4.01 5.30 19.98
CA LEU A 227 2.79 4.66 19.47
C LEU A 227 1.63 4.68 20.47
N ALA A 228 1.91 4.96 21.75
CA ALA A 228 0.85 5.14 22.73
C ALA A 228 0.09 6.44 22.40
N ASN A 229 -1.19 6.34 22.04
CA ASN A 229 -2.03 7.51 21.88
C ASN A 229 -2.38 8.07 23.28
N LEU A 230 -1.45 8.81 23.88
CA LEU A 230 -1.57 9.36 25.24
C LEU A 230 -2.75 10.34 25.36
N SER A 231 -3.27 10.85 24.25
CA SER A 231 -4.44 11.74 24.23
C SER A 231 -5.77 11.03 24.59
N ALA A 232 -5.93 9.74 24.24
CA ALA A 232 -7.11 8.95 24.61
C ALA A 232 -7.11 8.54 26.09
N LEU A 233 -5.92 8.46 26.70
CA LEU A 233 -5.71 8.08 28.09
C LEU A 233 -5.77 9.28 29.05
N TYR A 234 -5.54 10.50 28.57
CA TYR A 234 -5.73 11.75 29.33
C TYR A 234 -7.19 11.97 29.77
N LEU A 235 -8.15 11.35 29.07
CA LEU A 235 -9.57 11.34 29.42
C LEU A 235 -9.94 10.23 30.42
N SER A 236 -9.03 9.30 30.71
CA SER A 236 -9.18 8.32 31.79
C SER A 236 -8.64 8.89 33.10
N GLN A 237 -9.30 8.62 34.23
CA GLN A 237 -9.05 9.23 35.54
C GLN A 237 -7.66 8.92 36.18
N ASN A 238 -6.70 8.36 35.45
CA ASN A 238 -5.43 7.83 35.97
C ASN A 238 -4.26 8.84 35.88
N PHE A 239 -4.48 10.09 36.27
CA PHE A 239 -3.45 11.15 36.23
C PHE A 239 -2.23 10.86 37.14
N GLU A 240 -2.45 10.14 38.24
CA GLU A 240 -1.40 9.79 39.22
C GLU A 240 -0.39 8.78 38.65
N SER A 241 -0.85 7.88 37.80
CA SER A 241 -0.02 6.88 37.10
C SER A 241 0.89 7.52 36.05
N TYR A 242 0.49 8.66 35.48
CA TYR A 242 1.33 9.47 34.60
C TYR A 242 2.47 10.12 35.37
N ARG A 243 2.19 10.67 36.55
CA ARG A 243 3.23 11.25 37.42
C ARG A 243 4.27 10.19 37.81
N ASN A 244 3.83 8.98 38.13
CA ASN A 244 4.72 7.86 38.45
C ASN A 244 5.53 7.40 37.23
N LEU A 245 4.94 7.37 36.04
CA LEU A 245 5.69 7.11 34.80
C LEU A 245 6.75 8.20 34.56
N TYR A 246 6.40 9.49 34.67
CA TYR A 246 7.36 10.58 34.53
C TYR A 246 8.50 10.50 35.56
N MET A 247 8.20 10.17 36.82
CA MET A 247 9.21 10.00 37.87
C MET A 247 10.10 8.77 37.63
N TYR A 248 9.54 7.66 37.14
CA TYR A 248 10.28 6.45 36.77
C TYR A 248 11.23 6.72 35.59
N ILE A 249 10.76 7.43 34.58
CA ILE A 249 11.56 7.87 33.42
C ILE A 249 12.68 8.80 33.86
N TYR A 250 12.38 9.78 34.73
CA TYR A 250 13.38 10.71 35.26
C TYR A 250 14.50 9.98 36.02
N THR A 251 14.14 8.99 36.82
CA THR A 251 15.12 8.20 37.59
C THR A 251 16.04 7.39 36.67
N TYR A 252 15.50 6.73 35.65
CA TYR A 252 16.31 5.90 34.74
C TYR A 252 17.15 6.69 33.72
N ILE A 253 16.75 7.91 33.36
CA ILE A 253 17.49 8.75 32.41
C ILE A 253 18.59 9.58 33.09
N PHE A 254 18.32 10.12 34.28
CA PHE A 254 19.23 11.06 34.94
C PHE A 254 20.09 10.44 36.04
N PHE A 255 19.75 9.24 36.53
CA PHE A 255 20.53 8.52 37.54
C PHE A 255 20.78 7.06 37.09
N PRO A 256 21.75 6.82 36.19
CA PRO A 256 22.05 5.49 35.64
C PRO A 256 22.58 4.46 36.65
#